data_AF-A0A1M5SZ72-F1
#
_entry.id   AF-A0A1M5SZ72-F1
#
_cell.length_a   1.000
_cell.length_b   1.000
_cell.length_c   1.000
_cell.angle_alpha   90.00
_cell.angle_beta   90.00
_cell.angle_gamma   90.00
#
_symmetry.space_group_name_H-M   'P 1'
#
loop_
_entity.id
_entity.type
_entity.pdbx_description
1 polymer ?
#
loop_
_entity_poly.entity_id
_entity_poly.type
_entity_poly.pdbx_seq_one_letter_code
_entity_poly.pdbx_strand_id
1 'polypeptide(L)' 'MTTWYILPNGNIKHANGLELQPEQDWFPTTESMERFTERGRGQGLSDVQIIKHMMDLARDCEKWVQDNLR' A
#
# COMPACT_ATOMS: atom_id res chain seq x y z
N MET A 1 -6.31 10.66 24.43
CA MET A 1 -7.60 10.24 23.85
C MET A 1 -7.47 10.36 22.34
N THR A 2 -7.69 9.27 21.60
CA THR A 2 -7.51 9.23 20.15
C THR A 2 -8.67 9.95 19.47
N THR A 3 -8.35 11.05 18.79
CA THR A 3 -9.27 11.97 18.10
C THR A 3 -9.79 11.42 16.75
N TRP A 4 -9.76 10.10 16.57
CA TRP A 4 -10.07 9.40 15.32
C TRP A 4 -11.34 8.56 15.48
N TYR A 5 -12.22 8.62 14.48
CA TYR A 5 -13.52 7.97 14.44
C TYR A 5 -13.62 7.08 13.21
N ILE A 6 -14.12 5.86 13.37
CA ILE A 6 -14.48 4.99 12.24
C ILE A 6 -15.93 5.32 11.87
N LEU A 7 -16.15 5.70 10.62
CA LEU A 7 -17.45 6.05 10.07
C LEU A 7 -18.22 4.79 9.61
N PRO A 8 -19.55 4.83 9.52
CA PRO A 8 -20.36 3.68 9.08
C PRO A 8 -20.02 3.13 7.69
N ASN A 9 -19.38 3.93 6.84
CA ASN A 9 -18.89 3.53 5.52
C ASN A 9 -17.47 2.95 5.54
N GLY A 10 -16.85 2.77 6.71
CA GLY A 10 -15.50 2.25 6.87
C GLY A 10 -14.38 3.28 6.82
N ASN A 11 -14.68 4.56 6.52
CA ASN A 11 -13.69 5.63 6.51
C ASN A 11 -13.23 5.99 7.94
N ILE A 12 -12.05 6.57 8.07
CA ILE A 12 -11.48 7.01 9.34
C ILE A 12 -11.37 8.54 9.34
N LYS A 13 -12.10 9.22 10.22
CA LYS A 13 -12.14 10.67 10.31
C LYS A 13 -11.47 11.19 11.57
N HIS A 14 -10.64 12.20 11.44
CA HIS A 14 -10.07 12.94 12.55
C HIS A 14 -10.91 14.19 12.86
N ALA A 15 -10.91 14.68 14.11
CA ALA A 15 -11.70 15.87 14.48
C ALA A 15 -11.27 17.16 13.78
N ASN A 16 -10.08 17.22 13.18
CA ASN A 16 -9.67 18.36 12.35
C ASN A 16 -10.27 18.34 10.93
N GLY A 17 -11.08 17.34 10.59
CA GLY A 17 -11.72 17.20 9.29
C GLY A 17 -10.96 16.33 8.29
N LEU A 18 -9.76 15.82 8.62
CA LEU A 18 -9.07 14.83 7.80
C LEU A 18 -9.90 13.54 7.76
N GLU A 19 -10.15 13.02 6.57
CA GLU A 19 -10.84 11.75 6.35
C GLU A 19 -9.94 10.86 5.51
N LEU A 20 -9.62 9.69 6.06
CA LEU A 20 -8.93 8.62 5.37
C LEU A 20 -9.98 7.64 4.87
N GLN A 21 -9.83 7.21 3.63
CA GLN A 21 -10.56 6.15 2.98
C GLN A 21 -9.62 4.95 2.89
N PRO A 22 -9.62 4.03 3.86
CA PRO A 22 -8.69 2.89 3.89
C PRO A 22 -8.54 2.17 2.54
N GLU A 23 -9.65 1.94 1.85
CA GLU A 23 -9.66 1.24 0.55
C GLU A 23 -8.97 2.02 -0.59
N GLN A 24 -8.78 3.33 -0.44
CA GLN A 24 -8.10 4.18 -1.42
C GLN A 24 -6.71 4.60 -0.94
N ASP A 25 -6.57 4.90 0.35
CA ASP A 25 -5.39 5.52 0.94
C ASP A 25 -4.36 4.50 1.44
N TRP A 26 -4.74 3.24 1.66
CA TRP A 26 -3.80 2.19 2.08
C TRP A 26 -3.13 1.47 0.92
N PHE A 27 -3.70 1.56 -0.29
CA PHE A 27 -3.14 0.92 -1.46
C PHE A 27 -2.32 1.90 -2.32
N PRO A 28 -1.32 1.41 -3.08
CA PRO A 28 -0.62 2.25 -4.03
C PRO A 28 -1.59 2.89 -5.03
N THR A 29 -1.37 4.16 -5.36
CA THR A 29 -2.17 4.84 -6.40
C THR A 29 -1.93 4.21 -7.77
N THR A 30 -2.90 4.35 -8.68
CA THR A 30 -2.75 3.91 -10.08
C THR A 30 -1.47 4.45 -10.70
N GLU A 31 -1.18 5.75 -10.53
CA GLU A 31 0.05 6.37 -11.04
C GLU A 31 1.32 5.73 -10.47
N SER A 32 1.32 5.39 -9.17
CA SER A 32 2.47 4.73 -8.55
C SER A 32 2.69 3.33 -9.11
N MET A 33 1.60 2.61 -9.37
CA MET A 33 1.62 1.27 -9.96
C MET A 33 2.11 1.30 -11.42
N GLU A 34 1.63 2.26 -12.21
CA GLU A 34 2.08 2.48 -13.58
C GLU A 34 3.59 2.73 -13.61
N ARG A 35 4.09 3.70 -12.84
CA ARG A 35 5.53 3.99 -12.74
C ARG A 35 6.35 2.78 -12.32
N PHE A 36 5.85 1.97 -11.38
CA PHE A 36 6.52 0.75 -10.95
C PHE A 36 6.64 -0.26 -12.11
N THR A 37 5.54 -0.49 -12.84
CA THR A 37 5.53 -1.43 -13.97
C THR A 37 6.38 -0.94 -15.15
N GLU A 38 6.33 0.35 -15.48
CA GLU A 38 7.15 0.96 -16.54
C GLU A 38 8.64 0.81 -16.25
N ARG A 39 9.06 1.03 -15.01
CA ARG A 39 10.44 0.81 -14.59
C ARG A 39 10.86 -0.64 -14.77
N GLY A 40 10.01 -1.59 -14.38
CA GLY A 40 10.28 -3.02 -14.56
C GLY A 40 10.43 -3.40 -16.03
N ARG A 41 9.53 -2.89 -16.89
CA ARG A 41 9.60 -3.07 -18.35
C ARG A 41 10.87 -2.44 -18.92
N GLY A 42 11.26 -1.26 -18.46
CA GLY A 42 12.52 -0.59 -18.83
C GLY A 42 13.78 -1.38 -18.45
N GLN A 43 13.66 -2.32 -17.51
CA GLN A 43 14.72 -3.27 -17.13
C GLN A 43 14.63 -4.60 -17.90
N GLY A 44 13.71 -4.73 -18.85
CA GLY A 44 13.49 -5.95 -19.64
C GLY A 44 12.71 -7.05 -18.90
N LEU A 45 12.04 -6.73 -17.79
CA LEU A 45 11.23 -7.70 -17.06
C LEU A 45 9.87 -7.91 -17.75
N SER A 46 9.42 -9.15 -17.80
CA SER A 46 8.04 -9.48 -18.17
C SER A 46 7.05 -9.06 -17.09
N ASP A 47 5.79 -8.82 -17.46
CA ASP A 47 4.73 -8.45 -16.51
C ASP A 47 4.59 -9.49 -15.37
N VAL A 48 4.75 -10.78 -15.67
CA VAL A 48 4.73 -11.85 -14.66
C VAL A 48 5.88 -11.71 -13.65
N GLN A 49 7.09 -11.37 -14.11
CA GLN A 49 8.23 -11.13 -13.22
C GLN A 49 8.04 -9.88 -12.36
N ILE A 50 7.44 -8.82 -12.93
CA ILE A 50 7.14 -7.58 -12.21
C ILE A 50 6.12 -7.85 -11.09
N ILE A 51 5.05 -8.58 -11.40
CA ILE A 51 4.03 -8.97 -10.41
C ILE A 51 4.66 -9.85 -9.31
N LYS A 52 5.45 -10.87 -9.70
CA LYS A 52 6.16 -11.71 -8.73
C LYS A 52 7.05 -10.87 -7.81
N HIS A 53 7.79 -9.92 -8.36
CA HIS A 53 8.66 -9.06 -7.57
C HIS A 53 7.87 -8.24 -6.54
N MET A 54 6.71 -7.70 -6.92
CA MET A 54 5.82 -7.00 -5.99
C MET A 54 5.33 -7.91 -4.85
N MET A 55 4.94 -9.15 -5.16
CA MET A 55 4.52 -10.11 -4.14
C MET A 55 5.68 -10.51 -3.20
N ASP A 56 6.89 -10.67 -3.75
CA ASP A 56 8.08 -10.93 -2.95
C ASP A 56 8.37 -9.76 -1.99
N LEU A 57 8.26 -8.51 -2.44
CA LEU A 57 8.41 -7.33 -1.58
C LEU A 57 7.38 -7.31 -0.44
N ALA A 58 6.11 -7.62 -0.73
CA ALA A 58 5.08 -7.69 0.30
C ALA A 58 5.40 -8.75 1.37
N ARG A 59 5.83 -9.94 0.95
CA ARG A 59 6.25 -11.01 1.85
C ARG A 59 7.46 -10.60 2.70
N ASP A 60 8.46 -9.97 2.08
CA ASP A 60 9.68 -9.56 2.77
C ASP A 60 9.40 -8.46 3.81
N CYS A 61 8.48 -7.53 3.51
CA CYS A 61 7.97 -6.56 4.48
C CYS A 61 7.25 -7.23 5.66
N GLU A 62 6.39 -8.22 5.40
CA GLU A 62 5.72 -8.98 6.47
C GLU A 62 6.73 -9.66 7.38
N LYS A 63 7.74 -10.33 6.78
CA LYS A 63 8.82 -10.95 7.53
C LYS A 63 9.58 -9.93 8.38
N TRP A 64 9.92 -8.79 7.82
CA TRP A 64 10.61 -7.72 8.56
C TRP A 64 9.79 -7.25 9.76
N VAL A 65 8.48 -7.05 9.60
CA VAL A 65 7.58 -6.68 10.72
C VAL A 65 7.60 -7.74 11.81
N GLN A 66 7.48 -9.02 11.45
CA GLN A 66 7.52 -10.12 12.42
C GLN A 66 8.84 -10.19 13.18
N ASP A 67 9.96 -9.90 12.50
CA ASP A 67 11.30 -10.00 13.07
C ASP A 67 11.66 -8.78 13.94
N ASN A 68 10.99 -7.62 13.79
CA ASN A 68 11.40 -6.35 14.42
C ASN A 68 10.34 -5.65 15.29
N LEU A 69 9.05 -5.94 15.12
CA LEU A 69 7.95 -5.25 15.82
C LEU A 69 7.17 -6.15 16.80
N ARG A 70 7.75 -7.28 17.18
CA ARG A 70 7.20 -8.17 18.23
C ARG A 70 7.66 -7.76 19.62
#